data_AF-A0AAW8TZN3-F1
#
_entry.id   AF-A0AAW8TZN3-F1
#
_cell.length_a   1.000
_cell.length_b   1.000
_cell.length_c   1.000
_cell.angle_alpha   90.00
_cell.angle_beta   90.00
_cell.angle_gamma   90.00
#
_symmetry.space_group_name_H-M   'P 1'
#
loop_
_entity.id
_entity.type
_entity.pdbx_description
1 polymer ?
#
loop_
_entity_poly.entity_id
_entity_poly.type
_entity_poly.pdbx_seq_one_letter_code
_entity_poly.pdbx_strand_id
1 'polypeptide(L)'
;MKNFIIDILDDHFTEDIAKQVYTSSYLLQYLDKKTKSVNRSSKARGSYANLYAIYVLIEDYIKKGFLDKTTDYSTYDGLIFTEALRRIRELPFGAKIQNHALNNRCNDEFRKFFNTYTNEVPIIRNLVTKRYWINETLLKIDIGDQVINIAPICNEIVEKYVDLKMINFNTFFDDLIGLKKIVATNPDSVVEYVSELLNPNSDARIFEIVSYVIIKYHFITQKITYSINDEKEHSVPLMVYKVGRTNANDGGIDYIMKPLGRIFQVTEVLDFRKYFLDIDKLIHYPITFVVKQDIEPTKAMERIVNDAQINYSDPSILNSYISSFEEIITIPTLKKMLITNITKGFLTEMVDELIVQCKVEYNIE
;
A
#
# COMPACT_ATOMS: atom_id res chain seq x y z
N MET A 1 9.00 6.38 -18.86
CA MET A 1 9.63 5.05 -18.73
C MET A 1 8.79 4.08 -19.54
N LYS A 2 9.40 3.23 -20.38
CA LYS A 2 8.69 2.10 -20.98
C LYS A 2 8.07 1.25 -19.86
N ASN A 3 6.98 0.57 -20.17
CA ASN A 3 6.41 -0.38 -19.23
C ASN A 3 7.43 -1.52 -19.05
N PHE A 4 8.00 -1.69 -17.84
CA PHE A 4 9.05 -2.68 -17.60
C PHE A 4 8.61 -4.12 -17.95
N ILE A 5 7.29 -4.37 -17.98
CA ILE A 5 6.74 -5.64 -18.44
C ILE A 5 6.97 -5.84 -19.94
N ILE A 6 6.83 -4.78 -20.74
CA ILE A 6 7.14 -4.83 -22.18
C ILE A 6 8.63 -5.02 -22.37
N ASP A 7 9.47 -4.34 -21.58
CA ASP A 7 10.92 -4.53 -21.65
C ASP A 7 11.30 -6.00 -21.34
N ILE A 8 10.71 -6.62 -20.30
CA ILE A 8 10.88 -8.05 -20.03
C ILE A 8 10.41 -8.89 -21.22
N LEU A 9 9.23 -8.62 -21.79
CA LEU A 9 8.75 -9.41 -22.93
C LEU A 9 9.64 -9.26 -24.18
N ASP A 10 10.17 -8.08 -24.42
CA ASP A 10 11.11 -7.80 -25.52
C ASP A 10 12.47 -8.50 -25.31
N ASP A 11 12.84 -8.84 -24.08
CA ASP A 11 14.04 -9.64 -23.76
C ASP A 11 13.85 -11.14 -24.08
N HIS A 12 12.61 -11.63 -24.06
CA HIS A 12 12.27 -13.05 -24.33
C HIS A 12 11.77 -13.30 -25.76
N PHE A 13 11.22 -12.28 -26.42
CA PHE A 13 10.56 -12.41 -27.72
C PHE A 13 10.89 -11.25 -28.65
N THR A 14 10.69 -11.46 -29.96
CA THR A 14 10.68 -10.33 -30.90
C THR A 14 9.52 -9.39 -30.59
N GLU A 15 9.64 -8.11 -30.94
CA GLU A 15 8.65 -7.07 -30.60
C GLU A 15 7.21 -7.47 -31.00
N ASP A 16 7.02 -8.11 -32.15
CA ASP A 16 5.71 -8.56 -32.61
C ASP A 16 5.15 -9.73 -31.78
N ILE A 17 6.00 -10.69 -31.39
CA ILE A 17 5.60 -11.81 -30.54
C ILE A 17 5.33 -11.33 -29.11
N ALA A 18 6.17 -10.44 -28.58
CA ALA A 18 6.00 -9.82 -27.27
C ALA A 18 4.63 -9.14 -27.16
N LYS A 19 4.24 -8.36 -28.18
CA LYS A 19 2.90 -7.74 -28.27
C LYS A 19 1.79 -8.78 -28.27
N GLN A 20 1.90 -9.83 -29.08
CA GLN A 20 0.89 -10.90 -29.15
C GLN A 20 0.73 -11.63 -27.81
N VAL A 21 1.85 -12.03 -27.18
CA VAL A 21 1.88 -12.67 -25.86
C VAL A 21 1.19 -11.79 -24.81
N TYR A 22 1.50 -10.49 -24.78
CA TYR A 22 0.85 -9.56 -23.86
C TYR A 22 -0.65 -9.44 -24.10
N THR A 23 -1.07 -9.27 -25.36
CA THR A 23 -2.49 -9.08 -25.70
C THR A 23 -3.33 -10.33 -25.46
N SER A 24 -2.74 -11.51 -25.64
CA SER A 24 -3.42 -12.80 -25.42
C SER A 24 -3.44 -13.22 -23.95
N SER A 25 -2.63 -12.60 -23.08
CA SER A 25 -2.55 -12.96 -21.66
C SER A 25 -3.34 -12.03 -20.74
N TYR A 26 -4.46 -12.50 -20.20
CA TYR A 26 -5.14 -11.78 -19.12
C TYR A 26 -4.34 -11.76 -17.82
N LEU A 27 -3.47 -12.76 -17.58
CA LEU A 27 -2.61 -12.79 -16.40
C LEU A 27 -1.52 -11.71 -16.48
N LEU A 28 -0.83 -11.55 -17.62
CA LEU A 28 0.15 -10.46 -17.80
C LEU A 28 -0.53 -9.09 -17.73
N GLN A 29 -1.71 -8.93 -18.31
CA GLN A 29 -2.48 -7.68 -18.19
C GLN A 29 -2.93 -7.42 -16.73
N TYR A 30 -3.23 -8.46 -15.96
CA TYR A 30 -3.50 -8.33 -14.54
C TYR A 30 -2.25 -7.88 -13.77
N LEU A 31 -1.10 -8.52 -14.01
CA LEU A 31 0.17 -8.12 -13.41
C LEU A 31 0.51 -6.66 -13.77
N ASP A 32 0.33 -6.22 -15.01
CA ASP A 32 0.47 -4.82 -15.41
C ASP A 32 -0.41 -3.88 -14.57
N LYS A 33 -1.70 -4.20 -14.39
CA LYS A 33 -2.59 -3.43 -13.52
C LYS A 33 -2.11 -3.40 -12.06
N LYS A 34 -1.49 -4.47 -11.57
CA LYS A 34 -0.98 -4.61 -10.20
C LYS A 34 0.36 -3.91 -9.97
N THR A 35 1.19 -3.76 -11.00
CA THR A 35 2.54 -3.19 -10.91
C THR A 35 2.61 -1.72 -11.30
N LYS A 36 1.48 -1.08 -11.67
CA LYS A 36 1.42 0.36 -12.03
C LYS A 36 2.03 1.31 -11.00
N SER A 37 2.18 0.88 -9.74
CA SER A 37 2.85 1.66 -8.69
C SER A 37 4.35 1.87 -8.88
N VAL A 38 4.98 1.21 -9.86
CA VAL A 38 6.38 1.49 -10.25
C VAL A 38 6.49 2.82 -10.99
N ASN A 39 5.63 3.04 -11.97
CA ASN A 39 5.71 4.16 -12.92
C ASN A 39 4.74 5.30 -12.61
N ARG A 40 3.80 5.10 -11.69
CA ARG A 40 2.90 6.16 -11.23
C ARG A 40 3.58 6.99 -10.16
N SER A 41 3.13 8.25 -10.05
CA SER A 41 3.23 8.99 -8.80
C SER A 41 2.88 8.04 -7.68
N SER A 42 3.66 8.07 -6.63
CA SER A 42 3.49 7.30 -5.40
C SER A 42 2.12 7.04 -4.79
N LYS A 43 1.06 7.65 -5.33
CA LYS A 43 -0.34 7.48 -4.96
C LYS A 43 -0.86 6.04 -5.10
N ALA A 44 -0.07 5.15 -5.70
CA ALA A 44 -0.43 3.76 -5.92
C ALA A 44 0.28 2.86 -4.90
N ARG A 45 -0.47 2.36 -3.91
CA ARG A 45 -0.01 1.32 -2.98
C ARG A 45 0.44 0.06 -3.74
N GLY A 46 1.55 -0.54 -3.32
CA GLY A 46 2.00 -1.80 -3.89
C GLY A 46 1.03 -2.94 -3.62
N SER A 47 0.70 -3.73 -4.64
CA SER A 47 -0.27 -4.82 -4.55
C SER A 47 0.39 -6.15 -4.16
N TYR A 48 1.31 -6.11 -3.18
CA TYR A 48 2.16 -7.24 -2.79
C TYR A 48 1.35 -8.48 -2.43
N ALA A 49 0.19 -8.34 -1.79
CA ALA A 49 -0.63 -9.49 -1.40
C ALA A 49 -1.08 -10.33 -2.61
N ASN A 50 -1.59 -9.70 -3.67
CA ASN A 50 -2.06 -10.41 -4.86
C ASN A 50 -0.89 -10.86 -5.74
N LEU A 51 0.13 -10.01 -5.89
CA LEU A 51 1.35 -10.35 -6.63
C LEU A 51 2.05 -11.57 -6.04
N TYR A 52 2.22 -11.61 -4.71
CA TYR A 52 2.88 -12.72 -4.03
C TYR A 52 2.04 -13.98 -4.02
N ALA A 53 0.71 -13.87 -3.91
CA ALA A 53 -0.17 -15.04 -4.02
C ALA A 53 -0.02 -15.75 -5.37
N ILE A 54 0.09 -14.99 -6.47
CA ILE A 54 0.38 -15.54 -7.80
C ILE A 54 1.81 -16.07 -7.87
N TYR A 55 2.79 -15.25 -7.47
CA TYR A 55 4.21 -15.59 -7.51
C TYR A 55 4.53 -16.89 -6.79
N VAL A 56 4.07 -17.11 -5.54
CA VAL A 56 4.42 -18.33 -4.81
C VAL A 56 3.81 -19.59 -5.40
N LEU A 57 2.63 -19.49 -6.03
CA LEU A 57 2.02 -20.63 -6.71
C LEU A 57 2.71 -20.95 -8.05
N ILE A 58 3.16 -19.91 -8.77
CA ILE A 58 3.99 -20.08 -9.98
C ILE A 58 5.39 -20.60 -9.61
N GLU A 59 5.99 -20.08 -8.54
CA GLU A 59 7.27 -20.54 -8.01
C GLU A 59 7.20 -22.04 -7.66
N ASP A 60 6.13 -22.48 -6.99
CA ASP A 60 5.89 -23.90 -6.73
C ASP A 60 5.69 -24.71 -8.02
N TYR A 61 4.86 -24.20 -8.95
CA TYR A 61 4.64 -24.83 -10.26
C TYR A 61 5.96 -25.09 -11.01
N ILE A 62 6.85 -24.08 -11.06
CA ILE A 62 8.16 -24.19 -11.71
C ILE A 62 9.06 -25.17 -10.95
N LYS A 63 9.15 -25.07 -9.62
CA LYS A 63 10.00 -25.94 -8.78
C LYS A 63 9.63 -27.42 -8.87
N LYS A 64 8.35 -27.72 -9.14
CA LYS A 64 7.86 -29.09 -9.34
C LYS A 64 8.06 -29.63 -10.76
N GLY A 65 8.60 -28.83 -11.67
CA GLY A 65 8.99 -29.27 -13.01
C GLY A 65 7.89 -29.15 -14.08
N PHE A 66 6.77 -28.46 -13.79
CA PHE A 66 5.64 -28.39 -14.72
C PHE A 66 5.86 -27.49 -15.96
N LEU A 67 7.05 -26.90 -16.11
CA LEU A 67 7.46 -26.32 -17.39
C LEU A 67 7.69 -27.40 -18.46
N ASP A 68 8.03 -28.62 -18.04
CA ASP A 68 8.18 -29.76 -18.93
C ASP A 68 6.80 -30.27 -19.37
N LYS A 69 6.58 -30.34 -20.69
CA LYS A 69 5.35 -30.84 -21.31
C LYS A 69 5.04 -32.31 -20.97
N THR A 70 6.01 -33.07 -20.48
CA THR A 70 5.84 -34.47 -20.08
C THR A 70 5.31 -34.63 -18.65
N THR A 71 5.33 -33.57 -17.84
CA THR A 71 4.85 -33.62 -16.46
C THR A 71 3.38 -33.20 -16.39
N ASP A 72 2.52 -34.10 -15.91
CA ASP A 72 1.08 -33.84 -15.81
C ASP A 72 0.72 -33.07 -14.53
N TYR A 73 0.48 -31.76 -14.67
CA TYR A 73 0.06 -30.89 -13.58
C TYR A 73 -1.28 -31.29 -12.94
N SER A 74 -2.17 -31.97 -13.67
CA SER A 74 -3.47 -32.39 -13.14
C SER A 74 -3.36 -33.43 -12.02
N THR A 75 -2.21 -34.11 -11.93
CA THR A 75 -1.92 -35.09 -10.86
C THR A 75 -1.31 -34.46 -9.61
N TYR A 76 -1.01 -33.15 -9.63
CA TYR A 76 -0.40 -32.47 -8.50
C TYR A 76 -1.39 -32.29 -7.34
N ASP A 77 -0.99 -32.74 -6.14
CA ASP A 77 -1.78 -32.57 -4.93
C ASP A 77 -2.06 -31.10 -4.56
N GLY A 78 -1.25 -30.14 -5.03
CA GLY A 78 -1.40 -28.72 -4.74
C GLY A 78 -0.57 -28.26 -3.53
N LEU A 79 -0.20 -26.99 -3.54
CA LEU A 79 0.59 -26.35 -2.49
C LEU A 79 -0.23 -26.19 -1.21
N ILE A 80 0.35 -26.56 -0.06
CA ILE A 80 -0.32 -26.42 1.24
C ILE A 80 -0.39 -24.94 1.63
N PHE A 81 -1.56 -24.51 2.10
CA PHE A 81 -1.82 -23.14 2.54
C PHE A 81 -0.73 -22.53 3.44
N THR A 82 -0.30 -23.26 4.47
CA THR A 82 0.67 -22.78 5.45
C THR A 82 2.05 -22.57 4.84
N GLU A 83 2.42 -23.37 3.84
CA GLU A 83 3.67 -23.23 3.11
C GLU A 83 3.60 -22.03 2.17
N ALA A 84 2.50 -21.87 1.44
CA ALA A 84 2.25 -20.71 0.59
C ALA A 84 2.31 -19.40 1.41
N LEU A 85 1.59 -19.34 2.53
CA LEU A 85 1.57 -18.15 3.39
C LEU A 85 2.93 -17.87 4.03
N ARG A 86 3.66 -18.91 4.45
CA ARG A 86 5.03 -18.76 4.97
C ARG A 86 5.92 -18.13 3.90
N ARG A 87 5.91 -18.67 2.68
CA ARG A 87 6.73 -18.16 1.58
C ARG A 87 6.38 -16.71 1.21
N ILE A 88 5.09 -16.35 1.17
CA ILE A 88 4.65 -14.96 0.96
C ILE A 88 5.25 -14.01 2.02
N ARG A 89 5.33 -14.46 3.28
CA ARG A 89 5.86 -13.63 4.38
C ARG A 89 7.38 -13.49 4.39
N GLU A 90 8.09 -14.40 3.73
CA GLU A 90 9.54 -14.35 3.55
C GLU A 90 9.96 -13.37 2.44
N LEU A 91 9.05 -12.99 1.54
CA LEU A 91 9.34 -12.04 0.47
C LEU A 91 9.42 -10.59 1.01
N PRO A 92 10.19 -9.69 0.37
CA PRO A 92 10.28 -8.28 0.78
C PRO A 92 8.91 -7.62 0.88
N PHE A 93 8.67 -6.79 1.90
CA PHE A 93 7.35 -6.20 2.19
C PHE A 93 6.22 -7.22 2.48
N GLY A 94 6.54 -8.52 2.57
CA GLY A 94 5.60 -9.62 2.73
C GLY A 94 5.24 -10.00 4.16
N ALA A 95 6.07 -9.63 5.14
CA ALA A 95 5.96 -10.11 6.52
C ALA A 95 4.58 -9.90 7.18
N LYS A 96 3.91 -8.79 6.86
CA LYS A 96 2.60 -8.41 7.41
C LYS A 96 1.42 -8.80 6.49
N ILE A 97 1.65 -9.58 5.43
CA ILE A 97 0.59 -9.98 4.49
C ILE A 97 -0.32 -11.04 5.12
N GLN A 98 -1.62 -10.83 4.91
CA GLN A 98 -2.70 -11.71 5.33
C GLN A 98 -3.08 -12.68 4.20
N ASN A 99 -3.85 -13.70 4.54
CA ASN A 99 -4.23 -14.77 3.63
C ASN A 99 -5.36 -14.41 2.64
N HIS A 100 -5.95 -13.22 2.72
CA HIS A 100 -7.10 -12.85 1.89
C HIS A 100 -6.84 -12.94 0.38
N ALA A 101 -5.61 -12.65 -0.06
CA ALA A 101 -5.20 -12.73 -1.46
C ALA A 101 -5.29 -14.17 -2.01
N LEU A 102 -4.70 -15.15 -1.29
CA LEU A 102 -4.79 -16.57 -1.62
C LEU A 102 -6.26 -17.05 -1.58
N ASN A 103 -7.06 -16.53 -0.66
CA ASN A 103 -8.43 -16.99 -0.47
C ASN A 103 -9.36 -16.54 -1.60
N ASN A 104 -9.63 -15.25 -1.70
CA ASN A 104 -10.67 -14.72 -2.60
C ASN A 104 -10.23 -13.44 -3.31
N ARG A 105 -9.48 -12.57 -2.62
CA ARG A 105 -9.26 -11.19 -3.07
C ARG A 105 -8.55 -11.12 -4.42
N CYS A 106 -7.58 -11.99 -4.69
CA CYS A 106 -6.91 -12.05 -5.98
C CYS A 106 -7.88 -12.42 -7.10
N ASN A 107 -8.67 -13.47 -6.91
CA ASN A 107 -9.64 -13.94 -7.90
C ASN A 107 -10.79 -12.96 -8.12
N ASP A 108 -11.36 -12.40 -7.06
CA ASP A 108 -12.48 -11.45 -7.16
C ASP A 108 -12.06 -10.18 -7.87
N GLU A 109 -10.84 -9.70 -7.61
CA GLU A 109 -10.30 -8.55 -8.31
C GLU A 109 -9.96 -8.85 -9.77
N PHE A 110 -9.40 -10.03 -10.06
CA PHE A 110 -9.17 -10.47 -11.43
C PHE A 110 -10.49 -10.49 -12.22
N ARG A 111 -11.56 -11.08 -11.65
CA ARG A 111 -12.90 -11.09 -12.25
C ARG A 111 -13.44 -9.69 -12.52
N LYS A 112 -13.25 -8.74 -11.60
CA LYS A 112 -13.68 -7.34 -11.81
C LYS A 112 -13.07 -6.71 -13.07
N PHE A 113 -11.88 -7.16 -13.48
CA PHE A 113 -11.22 -6.65 -14.68
C PHE A 113 -11.54 -7.46 -15.94
N PHE A 114 -11.79 -8.78 -15.82
CA PHE A 114 -11.78 -9.69 -16.96
C PHE A 114 -13.02 -10.59 -17.11
N ASN A 115 -14.06 -10.42 -16.31
CA ASN A 115 -15.29 -11.25 -16.38
C ASN A 115 -16.04 -11.17 -17.72
N THR A 116 -15.82 -10.15 -18.54
CA THR A 116 -16.37 -10.04 -19.90
C THR A 116 -15.55 -10.80 -20.95
N TYR A 117 -14.35 -11.27 -20.59
CA TYR A 117 -13.39 -11.87 -21.52
C TYR A 117 -13.04 -13.32 -21.19
N THR A 118 -13.02 -13.68 -19.90
CA THR A 118 -12.73 -15.05 -19.45
C THR A 118 -13.48 -15.38 -18.17
N ASN A 119 -13.83 -16.67 -18.03
CA ASN A 119 -14.38 -17.24 -16.79
C ASN A 119 -13.27 -17.80 -15.87
N GLU A 120 -12.03 -17.84 -16.36
CA GLU A 120 -10.89 -18.33 -15.62
C GLU A 120 -10.49 -17.38 -14.49
N VAL A 121 -9.87 -17.93 -13.45
CA VAL A 121 -9.27 -17.16 -12.35
C VAL A 121 -7.85 -17.64 -12.04
N PRO A 122 -6.96 -16.77 -11.53
CA PRO A 122 -5.57 -17.13 -11.29
C PRO A 122 -5.37 -18.27 -10.29
N ILE A 123 -6.14 -18.30 -9.20
CA ILE A 123 -5.91 -19.23 -8.09
C ILE A 123 -7.05 -20.24 -7.99
N ILE A 124 -6.73 -21.52 -8.10
CA ILE A 124 -7.66 -22.62 -7.79
C ILE A 124 -7.36 -23.09 -6.36
N ARG A 125 -8.39 -23.43 -5.59
CA ARG A 125 -8.23 -23.86 -4.20
C ARG A 125 -9.23 -24.93 -3.81
N ASN A 126 -8.81 -25.80 -2.89
CA ASN A 126 -9.67 -26.74 -2.19
C ASN A 126 -9.71 -26.37 -0.71
N LEU A 127 -10.88 -25.97 -0.22
CA LEU A 127 -11.06 -25.51 1.17
C LEU A 127 -11.01 -26.63 2.20
N VAL A 128 -11.33 -27.87 1.80
CA VAL A 128 -11.30 -29.04 2.67
C VAL A 128 -9.85 -29.46 2.91
N THR A 129 -9.07 -29.59 1.84
CA THR A 129 -7.66 -30.01 1.93
C THR A 129 -6.70 -28.85 2.20
N LYS A 130 -7.18 -27.61 2.13
CA LYS A 130 -6.38 -26.36 2.25
C LYS A 130 -5.22 -26.30 1.26
N ARG A 131 -5.48 -26.74 0.03
CA ARG A 131 -4.51 -26.79 -1.07
C ARG A 131 -4.84 -25.80 -2.17
N TYR A 132 -3.79 -25.30 -2.81
CA TYR A 132 -3.85 -24.20 -3.76
C TYR A 132 -3.02 -24.53 -5.01
N TRP A 133 -3.49 -24.06 -6.15
CA TRP A 133 -2.89 -24.22 -7.45
C TRP A 133 -2.95 -22.90 -8.19
N ILE A 134 -1.92 -22.60 -8.99
CA ILE A 134 -2.07 -21.63 -10.07
C ILE A 134 -2.87 -22.29 -11.20
N ASN A 135 -3.78 -21.54 -11.81
CA ASN A 135 -4.56 -22.00 -12.96
C ASN A 135 -3.69 -22.04 -14.22
N GLU A 136 -3.40 -23.25 -14.69
CA GLU A 136 -2.50 -23.48 -15.82
C GLU A 136 -3.06 -22.92 -17.14
N THR A 137 -4.38 -22.84 -17.30
CA THR A 137 -5.04 -22.23 -18.47
C THR A 137 -4.66 -20.76 -18.64
N LEU A 138 -4.27 -20.06 -17.56
CA LEU A 138 -3.80 -18.67 -17.61
C LEU A 138 -2.28 -18.56 -17.77
N LEU A 139 -1.54 -19.66 -17.71
CA LEU A 139 -0.09 -19.72 -17.91
C LEU A 139 0.30 -20.17 -19.33
N LYS A 140 -0.54 -20.97 -19.99
CA LYS A 140 -0.28 -21.46 -21.35
C LYS A 140 -1.03 -20.59 -22.36
N ILE A 141 -0.32 -20.03 -23.33
CA ILE A 141 -0.88 -19.13 -24.35
C ILE A 141 -0.57 -19.69 -25.73
N ASP A 142 -1.59 -19.78 -26.57
CA ASP A 142 -1.46 -20.15 -27.97
C ASP A 142 -1.04 -18.94 -28.81
N ILE A 143 0.12 -19.04 -29.46
CA ILE A 143 0.64 -18.04 -30.40
C ILE A 143 1.00 -18.78 -31.70
N GLY A 144 0.10 -18.68 -32.69
CA GLY A 144 0.18 -19.50 -33.90
C GLY A 144 0.11 -20.99 -33.55
N ASP A 145 1.10 -21.76 -34.00
CA ASP A 145 1.19 -23.21 -33.75
C ASP A 145 1.98 -23.56 -32.47
N GLN A 146 2.35 -22.55 -31.66
CA GLN A 146 3.15 -22.74 -30.46
C GLN A 146 2.37 -22.40 -29.20
N VAL A 147 2.50 -23.27 -28.20
CA VAL A 147 2.06 -23.01 -26.83
C VAL A 147 3.23 -22.46 -26.03
N ILE A 148 3.12 -21.22 -25.57
CA ILE A 148 4.10 -20.54 -24.73
C ILE A 148 3.64 -20.63 -23.28
N ASN A 149 4.52 -21.12 -22.39
CA ASN A 149 4.28 -21.10 -20.94
C ASN A 149 4.88 -19.81 -20.34
N ILE A 150 4.03 -18.89 -19.90
CA ILE A 150 4.44 -17.58 -19.36
C ILE A 150 4.77 -17.61 -17.86
N ALA A 151 4.76 -18.78 -17.21
CA ALA A 151 5.12 -18.91 -15.80
C ALA A 151 6.45 -18.23 -15.42
N PRO A 152 7.57 -18.43 -16.14
CA PRO A 152 8.83 -17.77 -15.81
C PRO A 152 8.74 -16.25 -15.91
N ILE A 153 8.09 -15.74 -16.97
CA ILE A 153 7.90 -14.31 -17.21
C ILE A 153 7.05 -13.67 -16.12
N CYS A 154 5.98 -14.34 -15.66
CA CYS A 154 5.18 -13.85 -14.56
C CYS A 154 5.99 -13.68 -13.28
N ASN A 155 6.88 -14.64 -12.95
CA ASN A 155 7.76 -14.52 -11.79
C ASN A 155 8.77 -13.39 -11.95
N GLU A 156 9.40 -13.27 -13.12
CA GLU A 156 10.36 -12.21 -13.43
C GLU A 156 9.73 -10.81 -13.30
N ILE A 157 8.48 -10.64 -13.76
CA ILE A 157 7.74 -9.38 -13.59
C ILE A 157 7.55 -9.04 -12.11
N VAL A 158 7.17 -10.02 -11.28
CA VAL A 158 6.99 -9.78 -9.84
C VAL A 158 8.32 -9.48 -9.17
N GLU A 159 9.38 -10.21 -9.50
CA GLU A 159 10.73 -9.98 -8.97
C GLU A 159 11.24 -8.59 -9.35
N LYS A 160 11.17 -8.21 -10.62
CA LYS A 160 11.55 -6.88 -11.09
C LYS A 160 10.76 -5.76 -10.41
N TYR A 161 9.46 -5.98 -10.21
CA TYR A 161 8.60 -5.04 -9.47
C TYR A 161 9.10 -4.83 -8.03
N VAL A 162 9.44 -5.92 -7.34
CA VAL A 162 9.95 -5.90 -5.97
C VAL A 162 11.31 -5.21 -5.91
N ASP A 163 12.21 -5.52 -6.84
CA ASP A 163 13.54 -4.89 -6.91
C ASP A 163 13.44 -3.38 -7.08
N LEU A 164 12.59 -2.92 -8.00
CA LEU A 164 12.37 -1.47 -8.21
C LEU A 164 11.82 -0.80 -6.95
N LYS A 165 10.98 -1.49 -6.18
CA LYS A 165 10.47 -0.98 -4.90
C LYS A 165 11.52 -0.98 -3.79
N MET A 166 12.38 -2.00 -3.75
CA MET A 166 13.51 -2.08 -2.82
C MET A 166 14.55 -0.99 -3.10
N ILE A 167 14.89 -0.74 -4.37
CA ILE A 167 15.83 0.33 -4.76
C ILE A 167 15.31 1.68 -4.28
N ASN A 168 14.07 2.03 -4.61
CA ASN A 168 13.48 3.30 -4.18
C ASN A 168 13.48 3.46 -2.65
N PHE A 169 13.24 2.37 -1.93
CA PHE A 169 13.26 2.37 -0.47
C PHE A 169 14.69 2.55 0.09
N ASN A 170 15.67 1.79 -0.42
CA ASN A 170 17.05 1.88 0.03
C ASN A 170 17.64 3.27 -0.25
N THR A 171 17.36 3.84 -1.42
CA THR A 171 17.73 5.24 -1.72
C THR A 171 17.16 6.19 -0.68
N PHE A 172 15.86 6.09 -0.38
CA PHE A 172 15.24 6.93 0.65
C PHE A 172 15.89 6.74 2.03
N PHE A 173 16.19 5.51 2.44
CA PHE A 173 16.84 5.25 3.72
C PHE A 173 18.27 5.82 3.77
N ASP A 174 19.05 5.61 2.72
CA ASP A 174 20.42 6.14 2.60
C ASP A 174 20.43 7.67 2.60
N ASP A 175 19.45 8.30 1.93
CA ASP A 175 19.26 9.74 1.96
C ASP A 175 19.03 10.23 3.39
N LEU A 176 18.13 9.59 4.17
CA LEU A 176 17.91 9.95 5.58
C LEU A 176 19.19 9.83 6.42
N ILE A 177 20.00 8.78 6.20
CA ILE A 177 21.30 8.62 6.87
C ILE A 177 22.27 9.73 6.46
N GLY A 178 22.27 10.14 5.20
CA GLY A 178 23.02 11.30 4.69
C GLY A 178 22.58 12.59 5.35
N LEU A 179 21.27 12.86 5.41
CA LEU A 179 20.68 14.06 6.01
C LEU A 179 21.02 14.17 7.50
N LYS A 180 21.01 13.05 8.24
CA LYS A 180 21.43 13.03 9.65
C LYS A 180 22.84 13.57 9.86
N LYS A 181 23.76 13.36 8.93
CA LYS A 181 25.15 13.85 9.03
C LYS A 181 25.26 15.36 8.82
N ILE A 182 24.34 15.94 8.05
CA ILE A 182 24.40 17.35 7.65
C ILE A 182 23.36 18.23 8.35
N VAL A 183 22.41 17.67 9.11
CA VAL A 183 21.29 18.40 9.71
C VAL A 183 21.74 19.57 10.60
N ALA A 184 22.87 19.42 11.29
CA ALA A 184 23.44 20.48 12.12
C ALA A 184 24.17 21.58 11.32
N THR A 185 24.70 21.25 10.13
CA THR A 185 25.54 22.16 9.33
C THR A 185 24.80 22.77 8.13
N ASN A 186 23.77 22.10 7.64
CA ASN A 186 22.98 22.52 6.49
C ASN A 186 21.49 22.15 6.69
N PRO A 187 20.80 22.81 7.62
CA PRO A 187 19.40 22.50 7.93
C PRO A 187 18.45 22.78 6.76
N ASP A 188 18.71 23.82 5.96
CA ASP A 188 17.82 24.23 4.87
C ASP A 188 17.65 23.13 3.82
N SER A 189 18.74 22.47 3.42
CA SER A 189 18.66 21.32 2.49
C SER A 189 17.88 20.13 3.09
N VAL A 190 17.95 19.92 4.42
CA VAL A 190 17.16 18.88 5.08
C VAL A 190 15.68 19.24 5.07
N VAL A 191 15.34 20.51 5.32
CA VAL A 191 13.96 21.00 5.27
C VAL A 191 13.37 20.84 3.88
N GLU A 192 14.12 21.20 2.85
CA GLU A 192 13.73 21.04 1.45
C GLU A 192 13.43 19.57 1.15
N TYR A 193 14.34 18.66 1.49
CA TYR A 193 14.15 17.23 1.27
C TYR A 193 12.89 16.70 1.99
N VAL A 194 12.73 16.97 3.29
CA VAL A 194 11.55 16.49 4.06
C VAL A 194 10.25 17.05 3.47
N SER A 195 10.27 18.29 2.97
CA SER A 195 9.12 18.90 2.28
C SER A 195 8.80 18.20 0.94
N GLU A 196 9.82 17.81 0.18
CA GLU A 196 9.66 17.07 -1.08
C GLU A 196 9.04 15.68 -0.87
N LEU A 197 9.33 15.02 0.27
CA LEU A 197 8.69 13.76 0.64
C LEU A 197 7.18 13.89 0.90
N LEU A 198 6.64 15.10 1.03
CA LEU A 198 5.19 15.33 1.10
C LEU A 198 4.55 15.46 -0.27
N ASN A 199 5.34 15.56 -1.35
CA ASN A 199 4.79 15.80 -2.68
C ASN A 199 3.76 14.71 -3.05
N PRO A 200 2.73 15.04 -3.84
CA PRO A 200 1.72 14.06 -4.25
C PRO A 200 2.28 12.81 -4.94
N ASN A 201 3.54 12.87 -5.40
CA ASN A 201 4.27 11.82 -6.10
C ASN A 201 5.30 11.05 -5.24
N SER A 202 5.40 11.28 -3.91
CA SER A 202 6.24 10.53 -2.94
C SER A 202 5.60 9.26 -2.34
N ASP A 203 6.27 8.08 -2.32
CA ASP A 203 5.64 6.74 -2.07
C ASP A 203 4.58 6.78 -0.96
N ALA A 204 3.41 6.16 -1.16
CA ALA A 204 2.32 6.12 -0.17
C ALA A 204 2.83 5.79 1.24
N ARG A 205 3.80 4.87 1.33
CA ARG A 205 4.37 4.45 2.60
C ARG A 205 5.30 5.48 3.22
N ILE A 206 6.11 6.11 2.38
CA ILE A 206 6.97 7.23 2.77
C ILE A 206 6.10 8.39 3.28
N PHE A 207 5.02 8.73 2.57
CA PHE A 207 4.08 9.76 3.00
C PHE A 207 3.44 9.46 4.36
N GLU A 208 3.03 8.21 4.62
CA GLU A 208 2.54 7.78 5.94
C GLU A 208 3.62 8.02 7.02
N ILE A 209 4.86 7.58 6.80
CA ILE A 209 5.94 7.78 7.78
C ILE A 209 6.22 9.28 8.02
N VAL A 210 6.34 10.07 6.96
CA VAL A 210 6.67 11.50 7.05
C VAL A 210 5.54 12.29 7.71
N SER A 211 4.29 12.03 7.33
CA SER A 211 3.13 12.68 7.95
C SER A 211 2.98 12.30 9.43
N TYR A 212 3.25 11.04 9.80
CA TYR A 212 3.32 10.63 11.21
C TYR A 212 4.31 11.47 12.01
N VAL A 213 5.56 11.59 11.52
CA VAL A 213 6.60 12.34 12.24
C VAL A 213 6.22 13.82 12.37
N ILE A 214 5.74 14.45 11.30
CA ILE A 214 5.29 15.85 11.35
C ILE A 214 4.18 16.04 12.38
N ILE A 215 3.15 15.18 12.36
CA ILE A 215 2.02 15.25 13.29
C ILE A 215 2.48 15.00 14.73
N LYS A 216 3.35 14.00 14.96
CA LYS A 216 3.92 13.70 16.28
C LYS A 216 4.58 14.94 16.88
N TYR A 217 5.48 15.58 16.15
CA TYR A 217 6.20 16.76 16.64
C TYR A 217 5.35 18.04 16.67
N HIS A 218 4.28 18.12 15.88
CA HIS A 218 3.31 19.22 16.00
C HIS A 218 2.61 19.22 17.37
N PHE A 219 2.26 18.03 17.86
CA PHE A 219 1.55 17.85 19.13
C PHE A 219 2.46 17.62 20.35
N ILE A 220 3.75 17.29 20.18
CA ILE A 220 4.64 16.85 21.27
C ILE A 220 4.80 17.87 22.41
N THR A 221 4.67 19.16 22.13
CA THR A 221 4.77 20.23 23.15
C THR A 221 3.42 20.62 23.75
N GLN A 222 2.32 20.11 23.20
CA GLN A 222 0.97 20.44 23.64
C GLN A 222 0.59 19.58 24.84
N LYS A 223 -0.12 20.17 25.80
CA LYS A 223 -0.61 19.48 26.99
C LYS A 223 -2.11 19.63 27.08
N ILE A 224 -2.75 18.61 27.64
CA ILE A 224 -4.14 18.66 28.06
C ILE A 224 -4.19 18.62 29.58
N THR A 225 -5.04 19.46 30.15
CA THR A 225 -5.38 19.45 31.56
C THR A 225 -6.80 18.94 31.70
N TYR A 226 -7.01 17.93 32.54
CA TYR A 226 -8.34 17.38 32.84
C TYR A 226 -8.43 16.97 34.31
N SER A 227 -9.64 16.96 34.84
CA SER A 227 -10.00 16.35 36.12
C SER A 227 -10.97 15.19 35.85
N ILE A 228 -10.95 14.18 36.72
CA ILE A 228 -11.93 13.09 36.70
C ILE A 228 -12.76 13.23 37.96
N ASN A 229 -14.08 13.30 37.84
CA ASN A 229 -15.02 13.44 38.98
C ASN A 229 -14.68 14.62 39.92
N ASP A 230 -14.27 15.77 39.36
CA ASP A 230 -13.84 16.95 40.10
C ASP A 230 -12.67 16.71 41.08
N GLU A 231 -11.91 15.64 40.87
CA GLU A 231 -10.67 15.38 41.59
C GLU A 231 -9.52 16.27 41.09
N LYS A 232 -8.31 16.01 41.59
CA LYS A 232 -7.09 16.74 41.26
C LYS A 232 -6.90 16.88 39.74
N GLU A 233 -6.55 18.08 39.30
CA GLU A 233 -6.17 18.31 37.91
C GLU A 233 -4.91 17.53 37.52
N HIS A 234 -4.99 16.86 36.37
CA HIS A 234 -3.89 16.16 35.73
C HIS A 234 -3.50 16.90 34.45
N SER A 235 -2.23 17.29 34.35
CA SER A 235 -1.66 17.84 33.10
C SER A 235 -0.75 16.82 32.46
N VAL A 236 -1.10 16.35 31.27
CA VAL A 236 -0.35 15.33 30.52
C VAL A 236 -0.07 15.80 29.09
N PRO A 237 1.08 15.40 28.50
CA PRO A 237 1.38 15.75 27.11
C PRO A 237 0.48 14.99 26.13
N LEU A 238 0.21 15.61 24.99
CA LEU A 238 -0.36 14.91 23.83
C LEU A 238 0.73 14.03 23.21
N MET A 239 0.41 12.75 23.01
CA MET A 239 1.35 11.76 22.46
C MET A 239 0.71 11.04 21.28
N VAL A 240 1.33 11.14 20.10
CA VAL A 240 0.88 10.48 18.88
C VAL A 240 1.68 9.20 18.64
N TYR A 241 0.98 8.09 18.56
CA TYR A 241 1.54 6.76 18.32
C TYR A 241 1.17 6.31 16.92
N LYS A 242 2.16 5.77 16.20
CA LYS A 242 1.91 5.04 14.96
C LYS A 242 1.45 3.63 15.29
N VAL A 243 0.32 3.24 14.74
CA VAL A 243 -0.23 1.90 14.90
C VAL A 243 0.45 0.98 13.88
N GLY A 244 0.79 -0.24 14.31
CA GLY A 244 1.23 -1.27 13.37
C GLY A 244 0.06 -1.71 12.48
N ARG A 245 0.31 -2.55 11.47
CA ARG A 245 -0.80 -3.22 10.78
C ARG A 245 -1.42 -4.23 11.75
N THR A 246 -2.49 -3.85 12.44
CA THR A 246 -3.28 -4.79 13.25
C THR A 246 -3.97 -5.77 12.30
N ASN A 247 -4.10 -7.03 12.72
CA ASN A 247 -4.48 -8.16 11.87
C ASN A 247 -5.94 -8.16 11.35
N ALA A 248 -6.64 -7.03 11.38
CA ALA A 248 -8.03 -6.92 10.93
C ALA A 248 -8.14 -6.04 9.68
N ASN A 249 -8.28 -6.68 8.51
CA ASN A 249 -8.88 -6.17 7.27
C ASN A 249 -8.54 -4.74 6.77
N ASP A 250 -7.61 -4.65 5.81
CA ASP A 250 -7.59 -3.72 4.65
C ASP A 250 -7.99 -2.23 4.78
N GLY A 251 -7.81 -1.65 5.97
CA GLY A 251 -7.75 -0.20 6.19
C GLY A 251 -7.89 -0.01 7.69
N GLY A 252 -6.77 0.19 8.35
CA GLY A 252 -6.70 0.37 9.80
C GLY A 252 -6.32 1.80 10.11
N ILE A 253 -6.64 2.22 11.33
CA ILE A 253 -6.14 3.43 11.97
C ILE A 253 -4.62 3.49 11.82
N ASP A 254 -4.10 4.55 11.23
CA ASP A 254 -2.64 4.73 11.09
C ASP A 254 -2.05 5.32 12.37
N TYR A 255 -2.66 6.35 12.96
CA TYR A 255 -2.16 6.98 14.20
C TYR A 255 -3.25 7.12 15.27
N ILE A 256 -2.83 7.04 16.53
CA ILE A 256 -3.68 7.30 17.70
C ILE A 256 -3.00 8.28 18.64
N MET A 257 -3.75 9.23 19.18
CA MET A 257 -3.24 10.22 20.12
C MET A 257 -3.82 10.01 21.52
N LYS A 258 -2.93 9.93 22.51
CA LYS A 258 -3.29 9.94 23.92
C LYS A 258 -3.15 11.36 24.51
N PRO A 259 -3.98 11.72 25.51
CA PRO A 259 -5.07 10.93 26.08
C PRO A 259 -6.42 11.12 25.36
N LEU A 260 -6.53 12.03 24.39
CA LEU A 260 -7.78 12.38 23.72
C LEU A 260 -8.48 11.21 23.01
N GLY A 261 -7.75 10.14 22.69
CA GLY A 261 -8.28 9.05 21.86
C GLY A 261 -8.51 9.50 20.42
N ARG A 262 -7.80 10.55 19.99
CA ARG A 262 -7.93 11.10 18.64
C ARG A 262 -7.31 10.15 17.62
N ILE A 263 -8.04 9.85 16.55
CA ILE A 263 -7.69 8.86 15.54
C ILE A 263 -7.31 9.56 14.23
N PHE A 264 -6.22 9.11 13.62
CA PHE A 264 -5.76 9.61 12.33
C PHE A 264 -5.73 8.49 11.30
N GLN A 265 -6.28 8.78 10.13
CA GLN A 265 -6.33 7.87 9.00
C GLN A 265 -5.71 8.49 7.76
N VAL A 266 -4.71 7.84 7.18
CA VAL A 266 -4.01 8.31 5.99
C VAL A 266 -4.72 7.83 4.74
N THR A 267 -4.94 8.74 3.80
CA THR A 267 -5.55 8.42 2.51
C THR A 267 -4.92 9.22 1.38
N GLU A 268 -4.94 8.63 0.19
CA GLU A 268 -4.29 9.20 -0.99
C GLU A 268 -5.26 9.84 -1.97
N VAL A 269 -6.55 9.53 -1.86
CA VAL A 269 -7.58 9.90 -2.83
C VAL A 269 -8.76 10.53 -2.12
N LEU A 270 -9.51 11.35 -2.85
CA LEU A 270 -10.72 12.03 -2.37
C LEU A 270 -12.01 11.21 -2.59
N ASP A 271 -11.89 9.91 -2.88
CA ASP A 271 -13.04 9.03 -3.09
C ASP A 271 -13.75 8.78 -1.76
N PHE A 272 -14.92 9.41 -1.58
CA PHE A 272 -15.72 9.38 -0.35
C PHE A 272 -15.99 7.96 0.17
N ARG A 273 -16.09 6.96 -0.72
CA ARG A 273 -16.37 5.56 -0.35
C ARG A 273 -15.29 4.98 0.55
N LYS A 274 -14.04 5.42 0.39
CA LYS A 274 -12.94 4.97 1.27
C LYS A 274 -13.07 5.55 2.67
N TYR A 275 -13.42 6.82 2.78
CA TYR A 275 -13.63 7.49 4.05
C TYR A 275 -14.79 6.86 4.81
N PHE A 276 -15.91 6.61 4.14
CA PHE A 276 -17.09 6.01 4.77
C PHE A 276 -16.81 4.58 5.22
N LEU A 277 -16.04 3.82 4.43
CA LEU A 277 -15.58 2.49 4.84
C LEU A 277 -14.72 2.54 6.12
N ASP A 278 -13.85 3.54 6.28
CA ASP A 278 -13.03 3.68 7.49
C ASP A 278 -13.87 4.17 8.69
N ILE A 279 -14.89 5.01 8.45
CA ILE A 279 -15.88 5.44 9.46
C ILE A 279 -16.72 4.24 9.95
N ASP A 280 -17.18 3.39 9.03
CA ASP A 280 -17.96 2.18 9.36
C ASP A 280 -17.17 1.22 10.24
N LYS A 281 -15.86 1.07 9.98
CA LYS A 281 -14.97 0.21 10.79
C LYS A 281 -14.87 0.66 12.24
N LEU A 282 -15.13 1.94 12.52
CA LEU A 282 -15.10 2.51 13.87
C LEU A 282 -16.50 2.87 14.38
N ILE A 283 -17.55 2.35 13.74
CA ILE A 283 -18.95 2.58 14.16
C ILE A 283 -19.21 4.08 14.31
N HIS A 284 -18.83 4.87 13.30
CA HIS A 284 -19.04 6.33 13.27
C HIS A 284 -18.31 7.12 14.36
N TYR A 285 -17.20 6.60 14.89
CA TYR A 285 -16.29 7.38 15.72
C TYR A 285 -15.63 8.52 14.91
N PRO A 286 -15.39 9.72 15.49
CA PRO A 286 -14.72 10.82 14.78
C PRO A 286 -13.30 10.47 14.32
N ILE A 287 -13.00 10.75 13.05
CA ILE A 287 -11.70 10.46 12.43
C ILE A 287 -11.10 11.74 11.85
N THR A 288 -9.82 11.95 12.14
CA THR A 288 -8.99 12.92 11.43
C THR A 288 -8.38 12.28 10.19
N PHE A 289 -8.67 12.79 9.00
CA PHE A 289 -8.11 12.23 7.76
C PHE A 289 -6.88 13.02 7.29
N VAL A 290 -5.76 12.32 7.14
CA VAL A 290 -4.50 12.86 6.60
C VAL A 290 -4.43 12.53 5.11
N VAL A 291 -4.71 13.52 4.27
CA VAL A 291 -4.97 13.35 2.84
C VAL A 291 -3.78 13.81 2.01
N LYS A 292 -3.20 12.91 1.21
CA LYS A 292 -2.08 13.17 0.30
C LYS A 292 -2.50 13.92 -0.97
N GLN A 293 -3.02 15.12 -0.78
CA GLN A 293 -3.49 16.00 -1.84
C GLN A 293 -2.97 17.41 -1.60
N ASP A 294 -2.46 18.04 -2.66
CA ASP A 294 -1.93 19.39 -2.62
C ASP A 294 -3.05 20.40 -2.90
N ILE A 295 -4.03 20.42 -2.01
CA ILE A 295 -5.18 21.31 -2.00
C ILE A 295 -5.49 21.71 -0.56
N GLU A 296 -6.14 22.85 -0.34
CA GLU A 296 -6.57 23.26 0.99
C GLU A 296 -7.59 22.26 1.59
N PRO A 297 -7.58 22.05 2.93
CA PRO A 297 -8.49 21.12 3.60
C PRO A 297 -9.97 21.35 3.30
N THR A 298 -10.40 22.61 3.25
CA THR A 298 -11.79 23.00 2.95
C THR A 298 -12.21 22.52 1.56
N LYS A 299 -11.36 22.71 0.56
CA LYS A 299 -11.58 22.25 -0.82
C LYS A 299 -11.57 20.73 -0.93
N ALA A 300 -10.75 20.05 -0.13
CA ALA A 300 -10.79 18.59 -0.04
C ALA A 300 -12.14 18.11 0.52
N MET A 301 -12.61 18.72 1.62
CA MET A 301 -13.90 18.42 2.23
C MET A 301 -15.06 18.67 1.27
N GLU A 302 -15.09 19.82 0.60
CA GLU A 302 -16.11 20.16 -0.40
C GLU A 302 -16.21 19.10 -1.50
N ARG A 303 -15.07 18.63 -2.05
CA ARG A 303 -15.05 17.59 -3.07
C ARG A 303 -15.63 16.28 -2.56
N ILE A 304 -15.21 15.84 -1.36
CA ILE A 304 -15.70 14.59 -0.75
C ILE A 304 -17.21 14.66 -0.52
N VAL A 305 -17.70 15.78 0.04
CA VAL A 305 -19.13 15.99 0.33
C VAL A 305 -19.95 16.04 -0.95
N ASN A 306 -19.52 16.79 -1.96
CA ASN A 306 -20.24 16.90 -3.22
C ASN A 306 -20.33 15.54 -3.93
N ASP A 307 -19.22 14.80 -3.99
CA ASP A 307 -19.21 13.46 -4.58
C ASP A 307 -20.13 12.50 -3.80
N ALA A 308 -20.16 12.58 -2.47
CA ALA A 308 -21.04 11.77 -1.64
C ALA A 308 -22.53 12.13 -1.84
N GLN A 309 -22.88 13.41 -1.90
CA GLN A 309 -24.26 13.89 -2.13
C GLN A 309 -24.85 13.39 -3.46
N ILE A 310 -24.03 13.26 -4.50
CA ILE A 310 -24.47 12.74 -5.80
C ILE A 310 -24.82 11.25 -5.71
N ASN A 311 -24.14 10.50 -4.84
CA ASN A 311 -24.24 9.04 -4.77
C ASN A 311 -25.08 8.52 -3.59
N TYR A 312 -25.43 9.38 -2.61
CA TYR A 312 -26.23 9.02 -1.44
C TYR A 312 -27.61 9.69 -1.49
N SER A 313 -28.65 8.85 -1.45
CA SER A 313 -30.04 9.30 -1.55
C SER A 313 -30.63 9.78 -0.23
N ASP A 314 -30.10 9.30 0.90
CA ASP A 314 -30.61 9.61 2.25
C ASP A 314 -29.76 10.71 2.93
N PRO A 315 -30.32 11.92 3.15
CA PRO A 315 -29.61 13.03 3.78
C PRO A 315 -29.23 12.77 5.24
N SER A 316 -30.03 12.01 5.99
CA SER A 316 -29.76 11.72 7.40
C SER A 316 -28.56 10.79 7.55
N ILE A 317 -28.50 9.75 6.72
CA ILE A 317 -27.36 8.83 6.68
C ILE A 317 -26.09 9.59 6.28
N LEU A 318 -26.17 10.39 5.21
CA LEU A 318 -25.04 11.19 4.75
C LEU A 318 -24.51 12.12 5.86
N ASN A 319 -25.41 12.84 6.55
CA ASN A 319 -25.02 13.74 7.63
C ASN A 319 -24.29 13.01 8.77
N SER A 320 -24.67 11.77 9.09
CA SER A 320 -23.98 10.93 10.08
C SER A 320 -22.54 10.59 9.68
N TYR A 321 -22.28 10.32 8.40
CA TYR A 321 -20.91 10.14 7.92
C TYR A 321 -20.13 11.44 7.93
N ILE A 322 -20.73 12.53 7.46
CA ILE A 322 -20.06 13.84 7.41
C ILE A 322 -19.71 14.34 8.81
N SER A 323 -20.56 14.12 9.82
CA SER A 323 -20.26 14.49 11.22
C SER A 323 -19.15 13.65 11.85
N SER A 324 -18.78 12.52 11.25
CA SER A 324 -17.67 11.68 11.70
C SER A 324 -16.30 12.19 11.19
N PHE A 325 -16.26 13.21 10.32
CA PHE A 325 -15.01 13.89 9.98
C PHE A 325 -14.64 14.88 11.09
N GLU A 326 -13.63 14.53 11.88
CA GLU A 326 -13.12 15.40 12.96
C GLU A 326 -12.25 16.54 12.40
N GLU A 327 -11.32 16.22 11.49
CA GLU A 327 -10.48 17.19 10.78
C GLU A 327 -10.00 16.57 9.46
N ILE A 328 -9.74 17.41 8.45
CA ILE A 328 -8.97 17.02 7.27
C ILE A 328 -7.62 17.76 7.31
N ILE A 329 -6.55 17.00 7.22
CA ILE A 329 -5.18 17.51 7.13
C ILE A 329 -4.65 17.18 5.73
N THR A 330 -4.33 18.19 4.92
CA THR A 330 -3.76 18.00 3.58
C THR A 330 -2.27 18.35 3.52
N ILE A 331 -1.63 18.18 2.35
CA ILE A 331 -0.21 18.53 2.16
C ILE A 331 0.11 19.98 2.58
N PRO A 332 -0.69 21.01 2.21
CA PRO A 332 -0.48 22.37 2.69
C PRO A 332 -0.46 22.49 4.21
N THR A 333 -1.36 21.80 4.92
CA THR A 333 -1.38 21.78 6.39
C THR A 333 -0.15 21.10 6.95
N LEU A 334 0.27 19.96 6.40
CA LEU A 334 1.48 19.25 6.82
C LEU A 334 2.74 20.12 6.61
N LYS A 335 2.83 20.86 5.49
CA LYS A 335 3.95 21.79 5.25
C LYS A 335 3.99 22.92 6.28
N LYS A 336 2.83 23.49 6.66
CA LYS A 336 2.73 24.49 7.74
C LYS A 336 3.17 23.90 9.09
N MET A 337 2.74 22.68 9.41
CA MET A 337 3.15 21.95 10.61
C MET A 337 4.67 21.69 10.62
N LEU A 338 5.23 21.24 9.49
CA LEU A 338 6.67 21.00 9.32
C LEU A 338 7.48 22.27 9.61
N ILE A 339 7.13 23.40 8.99
CA ILE A 339 7.80 24.69 9.23
C ILE A 339 7.74 25.06 10.71
N THR A 340 6.57 24.89 11.34
CA THR A 340 6.38 25.17 12.77
C THR A 340 7.28 24.28 13.64
N ASN A 341 7.40 23.00 13.32
CA ASN A 341 8.24 22.06 14.07
C ASN A 341 9.73 22.43 13.94
N ILE A 342 10.15 22.86 12.76
CA ILE A 342 11.52 23.33 12.50
C ILE A 342 11.81 24.60 13.30
N THR A 343 10.89 25.57 13.32
CA THR A 343 11.04 26.80 14.13
C THR A 343 11.13 26.49 15.63
N LYS A 344 10.52 25.39 16.09
CA LYS A 344 10.63 24.91 17.47
C LYS A 344 11.92 24.12 17.76
N GLY A 345 12.78 23.91 16.76
CA GLY A 345 14.08 23.24 16.90
C GLY A 345 14.05 21.72 16.75
N PHE A 346 12.94 21.12 16.28
CA PHE A 346 12.78 19.65 16.24
C PHE A 346 13.35 18.95 15.01
N LEU A 347 14.08 19.65 14.14
CA LEU A 347 14.50 19.09 12.85
C LEU A 347 15.39 17.84 13.03
N THR A 348 16.35 17.88 13.95
CA THR A 348 17.26 16.75 14.22
C THR A 348 16.50 15.53 14.73
N GLU A 349 15.63 15.72 15.72
CA GLU A 349 14.84 14.65 16.32
C GLU A 349 13.79 14.09 15.35
N MET A 350 13.29 14.92 14.43
CA MET A 350 12.44 14.46 13.34
C MET A 350 13.20 13.56 12.36
N VAL A 351 14.43 13.90 11.98
CA VAL A 351 15.28 13.04 11.12
C VAL A 351 15.58 11.72 11.82
N ASP A 352 15.92 11.74 13.10
CA ASP A 352 16.14 10.53 13.89
C ASP A 352 14.89 9.65 13.96
N GLU A 353 13.72 10.26 14.19
CA GLU A 353 12.45 9.54 14.19
C GLU A 353 12.13 8.95 12.82
N LEU A 354 12.37 9.67 11.72
CA LEU A 354 12.17 9.15 10.36
C LEU A 354 12.98 7.87 10.13
N ILE A 355 14.26 7.87 10.54
CA ILE A 355 15.14 6.69 10.44
C ILE A 355 14.58 5.51 11.26
N VAL A 356 14.17 5.76 12.51
CA VAL A 356 13.60 4.72 13.39
C VAL A 356 12.32 4.14 12.79
N GLN A 357 11.43 4.99 12.27
CA GLN A 357 10.17 4.55 11.68
C GLN A 357 10.40 3.76 10.38
N CYS A 358 11.41 4.12 9.59
CA CYS A 358 11.83 3.31 8.44
C CYS A 358 12.33 1.93 8.87
N LYS A 359 13.24 1.87 9.85
CA LYS A 359 13.74 0.59 10.36
C LYS A 359 12.63 -0.35 10.81
N VAL A 360 11.68 0.17 11.61
CA VAL A 360 10.53 -0.61 12.11
C VAL A 360 9.60 -1.05 10.98
N GLU A 361 9.36 -0.20 10.00
CA GLU A 361 8.42 -0.54 8.93
C GLU A 361 8.94 -1.63 8.01
N TYR A 362 10.24 -1.58 7.73
CA TYR A 362 10.89 -2.44 6.74
C TYR A 362 11.69 -3.58 7.37
N ASN A 363 11.62 -3.73 8.70
CA ASN A 363 12.28 -4.78 9.46
C ASN A 363 13.80 -4.80 9.24
N ILE A 364 14.41 -3.63 9.35
CA ILE A 364 15.85 -3.39 9.24
C ILE A 364 16.37 -3.10 10.64
N GLU A 365 17.44 -3.79 11.04
CA GLU A 365 18.09 -3.60 12.35
C GLU A 365 18.82 -2.25 12.47
#